data_AF-A0A2R7L7E6-F1
#
_entry.id   AF-A0A2R7L7E6-F1
#
_cell.length_a   1.000
_cell.length_b   1.000
_cell.length_c   1.000
_cell.angle_alpha   90.00
_cell.angle_beta   90.00
_cell.angle_gamma   90.00
#
_symmetry.space_group_name_H-M   'P 1'
#
loop_
_entity.id
_entity.type
_entity.pdbx_description
1 polymer ?
#
loop_
_entity_poly.entity_id
_entity_poly.type
_entity_poly.pdbx_seq_one_letter_code
_entity_poly.pdbx_strand_id
1 'polypeptide(L)'
;MVKLALDLMLFLAAFAFMEGFAWVTHRYVMHGFMWVWHKSHHEPRTGLFELNDLFAVVFATPAIVAIYFGVHGTPWLLPVGLGITAYGLMYFIFHDGMVHRRFKTPFGKSAFWKRAIQAHRIHHAVHTQHGAVSFGFLWALPVRELKAQLKARGVEA
;
A
#
# COMPACT_ATOMS: atom_id res chain seq x y z
N MET A 1 15.97 -5.89 -28.49
CA MET A 1 15.88 -4.61 -27.75
C MET A 1 14.44 -4.13 -27.58
N VAL A 2 13.63 -4.06 -28.64
CA VAL A 2 12.22 -3.60 -28.56
C VAL A 2 11.36 -4.41 -27.56
N LYS A 3 11.42 -5.74 -27.60
CA LYS A 3 10.68 -6.60 -26.65
C LYS A 3 11.03 -6.29 -25.20
N LEU A 4 12.32 -6.21 -24.87
CA LEU A 4 12.76 -5.88 -23.52
C LEU A 4 12.27 -4.50 -23.08
N ALA A 5 12.31 -3.50 -23.97
CA ALA A 5 11.79 -2.18 -23.67
C ALA A 5 10.27 -2.20 -23.38
N LEU A 6 9.49 -2.97 -24.15
CA LEU A 6 8.06 -3.16 -23.90
C LEU A 6 7.81 -3.88 -22.57
N ASP A 7 8.55 -4.94 -22.27
CA ASP A 7 8.43 -5.68 -21.01
C ASP A 7 8.74 -4.76 -19.82
N LEU A 8 9.80 -3.95 -19.90
CA LEU A 8 10.15 -2.96 -18.88
C LEU A 8 9.07 -1.87 -18.73
N MET A 9 8.51 -1.40 -19.84
CA MET A 9 7.42 -0.42 -19.82
C MET A 9 6.18 -0.98 -19.12
N LEU A 10 5.78 -2.22 -19.45
CA LEU A 10 4.64 -2.89 -18.82
C LEU A 10 4.88 -3.12 -17.32
N PHE A 11 6.09 -3.53 -16.94
CA PHE A 11 6.48 -3.68 -15.54
C PHE A 11 6.36 -2.36 -14.78
N LEU A 12 6.96 -1.28 -15.29
CA LEU A 12 6.96 0.03 -14.65
C LEU A 12 5.55 0.64 -14.61
N ALA A 13 4.76 0.46 -15.67
CA ALA A 13 3.37 0.90 -15.72
C ALA A 13 2.52 0.17 -14.67
N ALA A 14 2.64 -1.16 -14.56
CA ALA A 14 1.94 -1.94 -13.55
C ALA A 14 2.36 -1.53 -12.13
N PHE A 15 3.67 -1.37 -11.89
CA PHE A 15 4.19 -0.91 -10.59
C PHE A 15 3.64 0.48 -10.21
N ALA A 16 3.65 1.45 -11.13
CA ALA A 16 3.15 2.79 -10.87
C ALA A 16 1.62 2.82 -10.71
N PHE A 17 0.90 2.05 -11.51
CA PHE A 17 -0.55 1.91 -11.41
C PHE A 17 -0.98 1.43 -10.01
N MET A 18 -0.21 0.53 -9.41
CA MET A 18 -0.53 -0.02 -8.10
C MET A 18 -0.59 1.04 -6.99
N GLU A 19 0.14 2.15 -7.07
CA GLU A 19 0.01 3.24 -6.08
C GLU A 19 -1.39 3.87 -6.13
N GLY A 20 -1.90 4.13 -7.35
CA GLY A 20 -3.26 4.65 -7.54
C GLY A 20 -4.32 3.63 -7.12
N PHE A 21 -4.14 2.38 -7.51
CA PHE A 21 -5.03 1.28 -7.11
C PHE A 21 -5.08 1.11 -5.59
N ALA A 22 -3.92 1.11 -4.93
CA ALA A 22 -3.81 0.99 -3.48
C ALA A 22 -4.49 2.18 -2.79
N TRP A 23 -4.28 3.41 -3.28
CA TRP A 23 -4.94 4.60 -2.73
C TRP A 23 -6.48 4.51 -2.82
N VAL A 24 -7.01 4.13 -3.99
CA VAL A 24 -8.47 4.00 -4.22
C VAL A 24 -9.04 2.92 -3.30
N THR A 25 -8.39 1.75 -3.29
CA THR A 25 -8.86 0.62 -2.50
C THR A 25 -8.79 0.93 -1.01
N HIS A 26 -7.70 1.51 -0.54
CA HIS A 26 -7.54 1.89 0.86
C HIS A 26 -8.61 2.91 1.30
N ARG A 27 -8.86 3.94 0.48
CA ARG A 27 -9.84 4.98 0.82
C ARG A 27 -11.30 4.54 0.73
N TYR A 28 -11.68 3.81 -0.32
CA TYR A 28 -13.10 3.56 -0.62
C TYR A 28 -13.55 2.14 -0.31
N VAL A 29 -12.63 1.18 -0.26
CA VAL A 29 -12.94 -0.23 0.06
C VAL A 29 -12.59 -0.51 1.51
N MET A 30 -11.34 -0.30 1.90
CA MET A 30 -10.84 -0.64 3.25
C MET A 30 -11.42 0.31 4.31
N HIS A 31 -11.42 1.62 4.06
CA HIS A 31 -12.18 2.61 4.86
C HIS A 31 -13.66 2.73 4.45
N GLY A 32 -14.17 1.79 3.66
CA GLY A 32 -15.55 1.70 3.21
C GLY A 32 -16.22 0.45 3.73
N PHE A 33 -16.80 -0.33 2.82
CA PHE A 33 -17.56 -1.53 3.16
C PHE A 33 -16.70 -2.67 3.73
N MET A 34 -15.39 -2.69 3.48
CA MET A 34 -14.45 -3.66 4.07
C MET A 34 -13.75 -3.15 5.33
N TRP A 35 -14.30 -2.11 5.97
CA TRP A 35 -13.82 -1.65 7.29
C TRP A 35 -13.85 -2.76 8.33
N VAL A 36 -14.78 -3.72 8.20
CA VAL A 36 -14.83 -4.92 9.05
C VAL A 36 -13.52 -5.73 9.06
N TRP A 37 -12.74 -5.71 7.98
CA TRP A 37 -11.40 -6.31 7.94
C TRP A 37 -10.32 -5.31 8.33
N HIS A 38 -10.42 -4.08 7.85
CA HIS A 38 -9.38 -3.08 8.02
C HIS A 38 -9.31 -2.52 9.46
N LYS A 39 -10.42 -2.54 10.20
CA LYS A 39 -10.49 -2.05 11.58
C LYS A 39 -9.42 -2.65 12.48
N SER A 40 -9.14 -3.95 12.35
CA SER A 40 -8.11 -4.62 13.16
C SER A 40 -6.71 -4.00 13.01
N HIS A 41 -6.50 -3.30 11.90
CA HIS A 41 -5.24 -2.64 11.57
C HIS A 41 -5.12 -1.22 12.18
N HIS A 42 -6.25 -0.57 12.42
CA HIS A 42 -6.33 0.73 13.09
C HIS A 42 -6.38 0.61 14.62
N GLU A 43 -6.55 -0.60 15.16
CA GLU A 43 -6.56 -0.88 16.59
C GLU A 43 -5.19 -1.40 17.06
N PRO A 44 -4.88 -1.29 18.37
CA PRO A 44 -3.66 -1.88 18.93
C PRO A 44 -3.56 -3.38 18.60
N ARG A 45 -2.46 -3.77 17.95
CA ARG A 45 -2.28 -5.14 17.47
C ARG A 45 -2.21 -6.16 18.61
N THR A 46 -2.96 -7.25 18.47
CA THR A 46 -2.89 -8.43 19.36
C THR A 46 -2.31 -9.63 18.61
N GLY A 47 -1.08 -10.02 18.92
CA GLY A 47 -0.45 -11.20 18.31
C GLY A 47 0.24 -10.94 16.96
N LEU A 48 0.44 -12.00 16.16
CA LEU A 48 1.21 -11.94 14.92
C LEU A 48 0.39 -11.56 13.68
N PHE A 49 -0.91 -11.88 13.66
CA PHE A 49 -1.79 -11.71 12.52
C PHE A 49 -2.96 -10.76 12.84
N GLU A 50 -3.44 -10.08 11.82
CA GLU A 50 -4.65 -9.24 11.83
C GLU A 50 -5.63 -9.73 10.76
N LEU A 51 -6.93 -9.50 10.96
CA LEU A 51 -7.93 -9.80 9.93
C LEU A 51 -7.64 -9.04 8.62
N ASN A 52 -7.08 -7.83 8.75
CA ASN A 52 -6.57 -7.03 7.65
C ASN A 52 -5.54 -7.77 6.77
N ASP A 53 -4.79 -8.74 7.29
CA ASP A 53 -3.78 -9.46 6.51
C ASP A 53 -4.41 -10.29 5.36
N LEU A 54 -5.73 -10.53 5.38
CA LEU A 54 -6.46 -11.11 4.24
C LEU A 54 -6.35 -10.26 2.96
N PHE A 55 -6.18 -8.95 3.07
CA PHE A 55 -5.95 -8.11 1.90
C PHE A 55 -4.66 -8.45 1.18
N ALA A 56 -3.62 -8.92 1.88
CA ALA A 56 -2.39 -9.37 1.23
C ALA A 56 -2.64 -10.56 0.30
N VAL A 57 -3.52 -11.49 0.70
CA VAL A 57 -3.93 -12.63 -0.13
C VAL A 57 -4.73 -12.16 -1.35
N VAL A 58 -5.70 -11.26 -1.14
CA VAL A 58 -6.52 -10.70 -2.22
C VAL A 58 -5.66 -9.95 -3.24
N PHE A 59 -4.73 -9.11 -2.78
CA PHE A 59 -3.86 -8.31 -3.67
C PHE A 59 -2.72 -9.13 -4.31
N ALA A 60 -2.30 -10.24 -3.71
CA ALA A 60 -1.38 -11.18 -4.35
C ALA A 60 -2.04 -11.95 -5.50
N THR A 61 -3.34 -12.20 -5.41
CA THR A 61 -4.10 -12.98 -6.42
C THR A 61 -3.92 -12.47 -7.86
N PRO A 62 -4.13 -11.17 -8.20
CA PRO A 62 -3.93 -10.68 -9.56
C PRO A 62 -2.48 -10.82 -10.04
N ALA A 63 -1.49 -10.68 -9.15
CA ALA A 63 -0.09 -10.91 -9.50
C ALA A 63 0.18 -12.38 -9.86
N ILE A 64 -0.31 -13.31 -9.04
CA ILE A 64 -0.18 -14.77 -9.26
C ILE A 64 -0.85 -15.16 -10.58
N VAL A 65 -2.07 -14.68 -10.83
CA VAL A 65 -2.82 -14.94 -12.06
C VAL A 65 -2.08 -14.40 -13.29
N ALA A 66 -1.59 -13.15 -13.23
CA ALA A 66 -0.84 -12.55 -14.33
C ALA A 66 0.48 -13.29 -14.60
N ILE A 67 1.22 -13.70 -13.56
CA ILE A 67 2.44 -14.48 -13.72
C ILE A 67 2.13 -15.86 -14.33
N TYR A 68 1.10 -16.54 -13.82
CA TYR A 68 0.70 -17.86 -14.31
C TYR A 68 0.38 -17.83 -15.82
N PHE A 69 -0.52 -16.94 -16.25
CA PHE A 69 -0.83 -16.81 -17.68
C PHE A 69 0.34 -16.22 -18.49
N GLY A 70 1.16 -15.38 -17.86
CA GLY A 70 2.41 -14.87 -18.40
C GLY A 70 3.35 -15.97 -18.88
N VAL A 71 3.51 -17.02 -18.08
CA VAL A 71 4.39 -18.16 -18.42
C VAL A 71 3.67 -19.25 -19.23
N HIS A 72 2.33 -19.27 -19.28
CA HIS A 72 1.52 -20.29 -19.98
C HIS A 72 0.85 -19.78 -21.28
N GLY A 73 1.43 -18.79 -21.95
CA GLY A 73 1.02 -18.44 -23.33
C GLY A 73 0.47 -17.03 -23.53
N THR A 74 0.46 -16.17 -22.50
CA THR A 74 0.17 -14.74 -22.64
C THR A 74 1.35 -13.89 -22.16
N PRO A 75 2.48 -13.83 -22.90
CA PRO A 75 3.77 -13.37 -22.37
C PRO A 75 3.79 -11.94 -21.82
N TRP A 76 2.93 -11.05 -22.32
CA TRP A 76 2.85 -9.67 -21.85
C TRP A 76 2.30 -9.53 -20.42
N LEU A 77 1.62 -10.56 -19.89
CA LEU A 77 1.15 -10.58 -18.50
C LEU A 77 2.28 -10.83 -17.50
N LEU A 78 3.38 -11.47 -17.92
CA LEU A 78 4.51 -11.74 -17.04
C LEU A 78 5.13 -10.44 -16.46
N PRO A 79 5.56 -9.45 -17.28
CA PRO A 79 6.09 -8.20 -16.73
C PRO A 79 5.06 -7.43 -15.89
N VAL A 80 3.76 -7.51 -16.24
CA VAL A 80 2.68 -6.91 -15.44
C VAL A 80 2.61 -7.55 -14.05
N GLY A 81 2.54 -8.88 -13.97
CA GLY A 81 2.49 -9.62 -12.72
C GLY A 81 3.74 -9.44 -11.86
N LEU A 82 4.92 -9.31 -12.49
CA LEU A 82 6.16 -8.93 -11.81
C LEU A 82 6.12 -7.50 -11.26
N GLY A 83 5.54 -6.55 -12.01
CA GLY A 83 5.37 -5.16 -11.56
C GLY A 83 4.45 -5.06 -10.34
N ILE A 84 3.33 -5.79 -10.36
CA ILE A 84 2.42 -5.89 -9.20
C ILE A 84 3.13 -6.52 -8.00
N THR A 85 3.85 -7.63 -8.21
CA THR A 85 4.64 -8.29 -7.16
C THR A 85 5.68 -7.36 -6.56
N ALA A 86 6.42 -6.61 -7.40
CA ALA A 86 7.43 -5.67 -6.94
C ALA A 86 6.83 -4.54 -6.09
N TYR A 87 5.66 -4.01 -6.50
CA TYR A 87 4.93 -3.03 -5.69
C TYR A 87 4.47 -3.64 -4.36
N GLY A 88 3.89 -4.85 -4.38
CA GLY A 88 3.46 -5.56 -3.18
C GLY A 88 4.62 -5.82 -2.20
N LEU A 89 5.80 -6.17 -2.70
CA LEU A 89 7.00 -6.32 -1.87
C LEU A 89 7.44 -4.98 -1.26
N MET A 90 7.45 -3.90 -2.06
CA MET A 90 7.77 -2.56 -1.57
C MET A 90 6.78 -2.10 -0.50
N TYR A 91 5.49 -2.35 -0.73
CA TYR A 91 4.42 -2.12 0.23
C TYR A 91 4.71 -2.86 1.53
N PHE A 92 4.94 -4.18 1.46
CA PHE A 92 5.15 -5.00 2.66
C PHE A 92 6.36 -4.54 3.47
N ILE A 93 7.46 -4.18 2.80
CA ILE A 93 8.65 -3.63 3.48
C ILE A 93 8.33 -2.28 4.14
N PHE A 94 7.66 -1.37 3.43
CA PHE A 94 7.32 -0.04 3.94
C PHE A 94 6.31 -0.12 5.09
N HIS A 95 5.16 -0.74 4.83
CA HIS A 95 4.02 -0.81 5.72
C HIS A 95 4.33 -1.68 6.95
N ASP A 96 4.45 -3.00 6.76
CA ASP A 96 4.64 -3.96 7.84
C ASP A 96 6.01 -3.83 8.49
N GLY A 97 7.04 -3.60 7.69
CA GLY A 97 8.41 -3.50 8.18
C GLY A 97 8.75 -2.13 8.78
N MET A 98 8.67 -1.05 7.99
CA MET A 98 9.18 0.25 8.42
C MET A 98 8.18 1.02 9.30
N VAL A 99 6.89 0.97 9.01
CA VAL A 99 5.87 1.68 9.80
C VAL A 99 5.43 0.86 11.02
N HIS A 100 4.96 -0.37 10.81
CA HIS A 100 4.41 -1.22 11.86
C HIS A 100 5.45 -2.09 12.59
N ARG A 101 6.71 -2.13 12.10
CA ARG A 101 7.84 -2.81 12.76
C ARG A 101 7.58 -4.29 13.06
N ARG A 102 6.82 -4.97 12.21
CA ARG A 102 6.57 -6.43 12.31
C ARG A 102 7.84 -7.27 12.13
N PHE A 103 8.84 -6.71 11.46
CA PHE A 103 10.17 -7.31 11.31
C PHE A 103 11.25 -6.23 11.19
N LYS A 104 12.52 -6.60 11.35
CA LYS A 104 13.64 -5.66 11.26
C LYS A 104 13.83 -5.21 9.80
N THR A 105 13.74 -3.91 9.56
CA THR A 105 14.06 -3.29 8.26
C THR A 105 15.31 -2.42 8.33
N PRO A 106 16.29 -2.58 7.42
CA PRO A 106 17.51 -1.77 7.42
C PRO A 106 17.31 -0.36 6.82
N PHE A 107 16.16 -0.11 6.20
CA PHE A 107 15.83 1.15 5.52
C PHE A 107 15.06 2.13 6.43
N GLY A 108 14.74 3.32 5.92
CA GLY A 108 13.84 4.28 6.60
C GLY A 108 14.47 5.53 7.20
N LYS A 109 15.78 5.73 7.05
CA LYS A 109 16.49 6.88 7.64
C LYS A 109 16.49 8.14 6.76
N SER A 110 16.16 8.03 5.47
CA SER A 110 16.15 9.17 4.54
C SER A 110 14.96 10.10 4.80
N ALA A 111 15.06 11.35 4.35
CA ALA A 111 13.98 12.34 4.47
C ALA A 111 12.68 11.87 3.80
N PHE A 112 12.80 11.23 2.63
CA PHE A 112 11.67 10.64 1.91
C PHE A 112 10.92 9.63 2.77
N TRP A 113 11.63 8.65 3.33
CA TRP A 113 11.01 7.59 4.13
C TRP A 113 10.45 8.12 5.44
N LYS A 114 11.15 9.04 6.11
CA LYS A 114 10.63 9.69 7.33
C LYS A 114 9.29 10.38 7.07
N ARG A 115 9.17 11.09 5.94
CA ARG A 115 7.91 11.74 5.53
C ARG A 115 6.81 10.72 5.28
N ALA A 116 7.08 9.67 4.49
CA ALA A 116 6.09 8.64 4.18
C ALA A 116 5.61 7.90 5.45
N ILE A 117 6.54 7.51 6.33
CA ILE A 117 6.23 6.89 7.62
C ILE A 117 5.36 7.81 8.48
N GLN A 118 5.70 9.11 8.55
CA GLN A 118 4.93 10.05 9.35
C GLN A 118 3.52 10.27 8.78
N ALA A 119 3.38 10.35 7.47
CA ALA A 119 2.07 10.44 6.82
C ALA A 119 1.18 9.22 7.13
N HIS A 120 1.75 8.02 7.07
CA HIS A 120 1.03 6.79 7.42
C HIS A 120 0.69 6.70 8.92
N ARG A 121 1.54 7.23 9.81
CA ARG A 121 1.20 7.32 11.24
C ARG A 121 0.08 8.31 11.52
N ILE A 122 0.05 9.43 10.80
CA ILE A 122 -1.05 10.41 10.90
C ILE A 122 -2.36 9.81 10.40
N HIS A 123 -2.31 8.97 9.36
CA HIS A 123 -3.45 8.18 8.92
C HIS A 123 -3.99 7.28 10.04
N HIS A 124 -3.10 6.53 10.71
CA HIS A 124 -3.43 5.65 11.84
C HIS A 124 -3.83 6.35 13.14
N ALA A 125 -3.63 7.66 13.25
CA ALA A 125 -4.12 8.43 14.39
C ALA A 125 -5.67 8.50 14.41
N VAL A 126 -6.32 8.18 13.30
CA VAL A 126 -7.78 8.07 13.21
C VAL A 126 -8.17 6.60 13.33
N HIS A 127 -8.81 6.23 14.44
CA HIS A 127 -9.22 4.85 14.75
C HIS A 127 -10.63 4.49 14.24
N THR A 128 -11.24 5.37 13.45
CA THR A 128 -12.58 5.19 12.91
C THR A 128 -12.54 5.05 11.39
N GLN A 129 -13.64 4.54 10.84
CA GLN A 129 -13.79 4.36 9.39
C GLN A 129 -13.65 5.69 8.62
N HIS A 130 -14.04 6.81 9.23
CA HIS A 130 -14.18 8.11 8.56
C HIS A 130 -13.23 9.16 9.16
N GLY A 131 -12.89 10.18 8.36
CA GLY A 131 -12.06 11.31 8.82
C GLY A 131 -10.57 11.13 8.59
N ALA A 132 -10.07 9.90 8.40
CA ALA A 132 -8.67 9.61 8.11
C ALA A 132 -8.15 10.33 6.85
N VAL A 133 -6.87 10.69 6.85
CA VAL A 133 -6.17 11.34 5.74
C VAL A 133 -5.01 10.46 5.28
N SER A 134 -4.39 10.76 4.13
CA SER A 134 -3.21 10.04 3.62
C SER A 134 -3.41 8.53 3.41
N PHE A 135 -4.08 8.15 2.32
CA PHE A 135 -4.32 6.73 1.97
C PHE A 135 -3.25 6.10 1.07
N GLY A 136 -2.30 6.90 0.57
CA GLY A 136 -1.19 6.42 -0.26
C GLY A 136 -0.03 5.88 0.56
N PHE A 137 0.88 5.15 -0.09
CA PHE A 137 2.00 4.47 0.57
C PHE A 137 3.33 5.12 0.19
N LEU A 138 3.64 5.18 -1.11
CA LEU A 138 4.87 5.78 -1.62
C LEU A 138 4.71 7.28 -1.87
N TRP A 139 3.49 7.72 -2.21
CA TRP A 139 3.17 9.12 -2.43
C TRP A 139 2.33 9.69 -1.29
N ALA A 140 2.92 10.61 -0.54
CA ALA A 140 2.26 11.29 0.57
C ALA A 140 2.44 12.82 0.47
N LEU A 141 1.38 13.54 0.83
CA LEU A 141 1.43 14.98 1.01
C LEU A 141 2.36 15.37 2.18
N PRO A 142 2.87 16.61 2.20
CA PRO A 142 3.61 17.12 3.35
C PRO A 142 2.81 16.98 4.65
N VAL A 143 3.51 16.61 5.72
CA VAL A 143 2.93 16.39 7.06
C VAL A 143 2.12 17.59 7.55
N ARG A 144 2.58 18.81 7.27
CA ARG A 144 1.87 20.05 7.64
C ARG A 144 0.47 20.11 7.02
N GLU A 145 0.34 19.70 5.75
CA GLU A 145 -0.94 19.70 5.05
C GLU A 145 -1.86 18.61 5.58
N LEU A 146 -1.32 17.42 5.88
CA LEU A 146 -2.10 16.32 6.47
C LEU A 146 -2.67 16.71 7.84
N LYS A 147 -1.88 17.36 8.70
CA LYS A 147 -2.36 17.90 9.98
C LYS A 147 -3.44 18.98 9.80
N ALA A 148 -3.27 19.86 8.82
CA ALA A 148 -4.27 20.87 8.51
C ALA A 148 -5.60 20.24 8.03
N GLN A 149 -5.53 19.18 7.21
CA GLN A 149 -6.71 18.43 6.77
C GLN A 149 -7.42 17.73 7.93
N LEU A 150 -6.70 17.13 8.88
CA LEU A 150 -7.31 16.52 10.07
C LEU A 150 -8.02 17.56 10.94
N LYS A 151 -7.36 18.70 11.21
CA LYS A 151 -7.97 19.82 11.95
C LYS A 151 -9.24 20.32 11.26
N ALA A 152 -9.23 20.48 9.93
CA ALA A 152 -10.39 20.90 9.17
C ALA A 152 -11.56 19.91 9.22
N ARG A 153 -11.29 18.64 9.55
CA ARG A 153 -12.30 17.58 9.71
C ARG A 153 -12.76 17.41 11.16
N GLY A 154 -12.30 18.25 12.09
CA GLY A 154 -12.65 18.15 13.51
C GLY A 154 -12.02 16.94 14.22
N VAL A 155 -10.97 16.34 13.64
CA VAL A 155 -10.22 15.26 14.27
C VAL A 155 -8.99 15.87 14.96
N GLU A 156 -8.96 15.84 16.29
CA GLU A 156 -7.75 16.14 17.05
C GLU A 156 -6.85 14.90 17.04
N ALA A 157 -5.65 15.04 16.47
CA ALA A 157 -4.66 13.97 16.29
C ALA A 157 -3.27 14.42 16.76
#